data_AF-A0A7G7WTE7-F1
#
_entry.id   AF-A0A7G7WTE7-F1
#
_cell.length_a   1.000
_cell.length_b   1.000
_cell.length_c   1.000
_cell.angle_alpha   90.00
_cell.angle_beta   90.00
_cell.angle_gamma   90.00
#
_symmetry.space_group_name_H-M   'P 1'
#
loop_
_entity.id
_entity.type
_entity.pdbx_description
1 polymer ?
#
loop_
_entity_poly.entity_id
_entity_poly.type
_entity_poly.pdbx_seq_one_letter_code
_entity_poly.pdbx_strand_id
1 'polypeptide(L)' 'MKEQKWIQEGLITESLPDGMFRIRLDTDDLILGYVSGRIQRSFIRILPGDRVKVEVSRYRHF' A
#
# COMPACT_ATOMS: atom_id res chain seq x y z
N MET A 1 4.24 12.49 -19.33
CA MET A 1 3.74 13.16 -18.12
C MET A 1 4.35 12.47 -16.91
N LYS A 2 5.12 13.18 -16.07
CA LYS A 2 5.64 12.59 -14.82
C LYS A 2 4.47 12.47 -13.84
N GLU A 3 4.04 11.25 -13.55
CA GLU A 3 3.16 11.01 -12.42
C GLU A 3 3.87 11.46 -11.14
N GLN A 4 3.25 12.40 -10.41
CA GLN A 4 3.72 12.76 -9.08
C GLN A 4 3.33 11.63 -8.13
N LYS A 5 4.33 10.81 -7.78
CA LYS A 5 4.25 9.80 -6.74
C LYS A 5 4.61 10.46 -5.43
N TRP A 6 3.78 10.28 -4.42
CA TRP A 6 4.06 10.75 -3.07
C TRP A 6 4.03 9.57 -2.13
N ILE A 7 4.93 9.59 -1.15
CA ILE A 7 5.12 8.51 -0.18
C ILE A 7 4.32 8.86 1.07
N GLN A 8 3.53 7.91 1.55
CA GLN A 8 2.85 7.99 2.84
C GLN A 8 3.20 6.81 3.72
N GLU A 9 2.92 6.96 5.00
CA GLU A 9 2.96 5.88 5.97
C GLU A 9 1.54 5.44 6.32
N GLY A 10 1.40 4.15 6.58
CA GLY A 10 0.14 3.55 6.98
C GLY A 10 0.34 2.19 7.62
N LEU A 11 -0.76 1.63 8.10
CA LEU A 11 -0.82 0.35 8.78
C LEU A 11 -1.66 -0.63 7.96
N ILE A 12 -1.12 -1.83 7.73
CA ILE A 12 -1.87 -2.92 7.11
C ILE A 12 -2.99 -3.33 8.07
N THR A 13 -4.24 -3.18 7.66
CA THR A 13 -5.39 -3.59 8.47
C THR A 13 -5.82 -5.01 8.14
N GLU A 14 -5.82 -5.38 6.87
CA GLU A 14 -6.30 -6.69 6.40
C GLU A 14 -5.56 -7.16 5.14
N SER A 15 -5.38 -8.47 5.03
CA SER A 15 -4.87 -9.13 3.83
C SER A 15 -6.03 -9.64 2.98
N LEU A 16 -6.02 -9.37 1.68
CA LEU A 16 -7.07 -9.77 0.75
C LEU A 16 -6.66 -10.99 -0.11
N PRO A 17 -7.63 -11.77 -0.63
CA PRO A 17 -7.36 -13.03 -1.34
C PRO A 17 -6.59 -12.88 -2.66
N ASP A 18 -6.66 -11.70 -3.27
CA ASP A 18 -5.98 -11.32 -4.52
C ASP A 18 -4.53 -10.87 -4.31
N GLY A 19 -4.01 -11.00 -3.08
CA GLY A 19 -2.67 -10.52 -2.72
C GLY A 19 -2.62 -8.99 -2.57
N MET A 20 -3.77 -8.33 -2.49
CA MET A 20 -3.85 -6.94 -2.07
C MET A 20 -3.96 -6.84 -0.55
N PHE A 21 -3.75 -5.63 -0.06
CA PHE A 21 -3.82 -5.29 1.36
C PHE A 21 -4.68 -4.05 1.52
N ARG A 22 -5.52 -4.06 2.55
CA ARG A 22 -6.15 -2.84 3.05
C ARG A 22 -5.16 -2.15 3.97
N ILE A 23 -4.94 -0.88 3.70
CA ILE A 23 -3.96 -0.06 4.42
C ILE A 23 -4.69 1.17 4.92
N ARG A 24 -4.63 1.40 6.23
CA ARG A 24 -5.08 2.67 6.82
C ARG A 24 -3.91 3.62 6.85
N LEU A 25 -4.03 4.71 6.10
CA LEU A 25 -3.04 5.78 6.10
C LEU A 25 -3.07 6.52 7.44
N ASP A 26 -1.97 7.17 7.78
CA ASP A 26 -1.91 8.03 8.97
C ASP A 26 -2.86 9.24 8.85
N THR A 27 -3.35 9.56 7.64
CA THR A 27 -4.42 10.55 7.38
C THR A 27 -5.84 10.01 7.67
N ASP A 28 -5.96 8.78 8.17
CA ASP A 28 -7.20 8.03 8.41
C ASP A 28 -7.96 7.56 7.15
N ASP A 29 -7.41 7.85 5.96
CA ASP A 29 -7.92 7.31 4.70
C ASP A 29 -7.61 5.80 4.57
N LEU A 30 -8.57 5.02 4.09
CA LEU A 30 -8.39 3.61 3.76
C LEU A 30 -8.11 3.44 2.26
N ILE A 31 -6.99 2.80 1.95
CA ILE A 31 -6.58 2.50 0.57
C ILE A 31 -6.38 1.01 0.35
N LEU A 32 -6.41 0.60 -0.91
CA LEU A 32 -5.97 -0.71 -1.36
C LEU A 32 -4.58 -0.59 -1.96
N GLY A 33 -3.68 -1.48 -1.57
CA GLY A 33 -2.33 -1.54 -2.08
C GLY A 33 -1.89 -2.96 -2.38
N TYR A 34 -0.87 -3.08 -3.21
CA TYR A 34 -0.20 -4.34 -3.51
C TYR A 34 1.29 -4.21 -3.19
N VAL A 35 1.94 -5.35 -3.04
CA VAL A 35 3.36 -5.42 -2.72
C VAL A 35 4.17 -4.98 -3.92
N SER A 36 5.14 -4.07 -3.71
CA SER A 36 6.05 -3.69 -4.80
C SER A 36 6.84 -4.91 -5.30
N GLY A 37 7.14 -4.97 -6.60
CA GLY A 37 7.88 -6.09 -7.18
C GLY A 37 9.25 -6.34 -6.53
N ARG A 38 9.86 -5.31 -5.92
CA ARG A 38 11.09 -5.47 -5.13
C ARG A 38 10.86 -6.30 -3.87
N ILE A 39 9.82 -5.97 -3.10
CA ILE A 39 9.46 -6.69 -1.87
C ILE A 39 9.05 -8.13 -2.20
N GLN A 40 8.33 -8.33 -3.31
CA GLN A 40 7.94 -9.66 -3.79
C GLN A 40 9.15 -10.55 -4.10
N ARG A 41 10.18 -9.99 -4.77
CA ARG A 41 11.46 -10.71 -5.04
C ARG A 41 12.28 -10.97 -3.78
N SER A 42 12.12 -10.15 -2.74
CA SER A 42 12.76 -10.34 -1.44
C SER A 42 12.06 -11.37 -0.55
N PHE A 43 10.95 -11.96 -0.99
CA PHE A 43 10.16 -12.95 -0.21
C PHE A 43 9.76 -12.45 1.19
N ILE A 44 9.59 -11.14 1.34
CA ILE A 44 9.15 -10.54 2.61
C ILE A 44 7.66 -10.79 2.78
N ARG A 45 7.28 -11.37 3.92
CA ARG A 45 5.89 -11.60 4.28
C ARG A 45 5.34 -10.38 5.02
N ILE A 46 4.25 -9.82 4.51
CA ILE A 46 3.53 -8.71 5.14
C ILE A 46 2.30 -9.26 5.85
N LEU A 47 2.06 -8.82 7.08
CA LEU A 47 0.94 -9.25 7.92
C LEU A 47 0.10 -8.04 8.38
N PRO A 48 -1.18 -8.25 8.75
CA PRO A 48 -1.96 -7.25 9.45
C PRO A 48 -1.26 -6.75 10.72
N GLY A 49 -1.22 -5.43 10.91
CA GLY A 49 -0.48 -4.76 11.97
C GLY A 49 0.89 -4.22 11.54
N ASP A 50 1.42 -4.62 10.39
CA ASP A 50 2.69 -4.08 9.90
C ASP A 50 2.55 -2.62 9.47
N ARG A 51 3.54 -1.81 9.87
CA ARG A 51 3.66 -0.42 9.42
C ARG A 51 4.46 -0.37 8.13
N VAL A 52 3.89 0.24 7.10
CA VAL A 52 4.43 0.23 5.74
C VAL A 52 4.50 1.63 5.15
N LYS A 53 5.47 1.85 4.27
CA LYS A 53 5.52 3.02 3.38
C LYS A 53 4.85 2.66 2.07
N VAL A 54 3.85 3.45 1.69
CA VAL A 54 3.09 3.27 0.48
C VAL A 54 3.38 4.40 -0.49
N GLU A 55 3.60 4.05 -1.74
CA GLU A 55 3.67 5.02 -2.82
C GLU A 55 2.27 5.20 -3.38
N VAL A 56 1.70 6.39 -3.20
CA VAL A 56 0.37 6.72 -3.69
C VAL A 56 0.53 7.48 -4.99
N SER A 57 0.05 6.88 -6.08
CA SER A 57 -0.19 7.59 -7.34
C SER A 57 -1.58 8.23 -7.28
N ARG A 58 -1.69 9.48 -7.71
CA ARG A 58 -2.98 10.18 -7.80
C ARG A 58 -3.79 9.59 -8.96
N TYR A 59 -4.43 8.44 -8.76
CA TYR A 59 -5.38 7.92 -9.75
C TYR A 59 -6.74 8.59 -9.54
N ARG A 60 -7.29 9.08 -10.65
CA ARG A 60 -8.50 9.89 -10.70
C ARG A 60 -9.69 8.99 -10.36
N HIS A 61 -10.35 9.27 -9.24
CA HIS A 61 -11.69 8.77 -8.97
C HIS A 61 -12.62 9.40 -10.02
N PHE A 62 -13.17 8.59 -10.91
CA PHE A 62 -14.37 8.88 -11.68
C PHE A 62 -15.30 7.68 -11.56
#